data_AF-A0A4Q6GD12-F1
#
_entry.id   AF-A0A4Q6GD12-F1
#
_cell.length_a   1.000
_cell.length_b   1.000
_cell.length_c   1.000
_cell.angle_alpha   90.00
_cell.angle_beta   90.00
_cell.angle_gamma   90.00
#
_symmetry.space_group_name_H-M   'P 1'
#
loop_
_entity.id
_entity.type
_entity.pdbx_description
1 polymer ?
#
loop_
_entity_poly.entity_id
_entity_poly.type
_entity_poly.pdbx_seq_one_letter_code
_entity_poly.pdbx_strand_id
1 'polypeptide(L)'
;MIDHLAGAALAVEPLAIPQEDDPLQAHFQSGVAPDEIEQVYHLKRAQPMLSAFTALFHGTQDGVLVRLLVLRELASDTGASSFSRADINNKLAYLTAESLETVLNRLRGHGLLAWDAPAAVYRITPLARNVLSALDTLFNLAKPEEDDAEMGFLLSQVAGAQAVGGVTVEQLRHLLGRLVELTEEFRDAIASGSEFRLRTSQAKWHMACDWVEKGSVILRAILQDPSADSATHKAAQAIGRAQSALLNMQGMFSRAL
;
A
#
# COMPACT_ATOMS: atom_id res chain seq x y z
N MET A 1 -45.06 -66.04 15.54
CA MET A 1 -45.49 -64.71 16.03
C MET A 1 -44.23 -63.91 16.28
N ILE A 2 -43.90 -63.05 15.31
CA ILE A 2 -43.01 -61.88 15.32
C ILE A 2 -41.49 -62.12 15.46
N ASP A 3 -40.83 -61.99 14.30
CA ASP A 3 -39.42 -61.66 14.07
C ASP A 3 -38.98 -60.38 14.79
N HIS A 4 -37.75 -60.38 15.34
CA HIS A 4 -37.01 -59.14 15.55
C HIS A 4 -35.55 -59.32 15.11
N LEU A 5 -35.33 -59.06 13.82
CA LEU A 5 -34.03 -58.71 13.25
C LEU A 5 -33.60 -57.35 13.80
N ALA A 6 -32.72 -57.33 14.80
CA ALA A 6 -31.99 -56.13 15.20
C ALA A 6 -30.73 -56.02 14.34
N GLY A 7 -30.82 -55.29 13.23
CA GLY A 7 -29.68 -54.91 12.41
C GLY A 7 -28.77 -53.97 13.19
N ALA A 8 -27.53 -54.40 13.43
CA ALA A 8 -26.46 -53.54 13.92
C ALA A 8 -26.11 -52.51 12.83
N ALA A 9 -26.64 -51.29 12.97
CA ALA A 9 -26.18 -50.15 12.21
C ALA A 9 -24.78 -49.79 12.69
N LEU A 10 -23.77 -50.17 11.89
CA LEU A 10 -22.41 -49.64 12.00
C LEU A 10 -22.49 -48.12 11.78
N ALA A 11 -22.35 -47.36 12.85
CA ALA A 11 -22.12 -45.93 12.77
C ALA A 11 -20.77 -45.72 12.09
N VAL A 12 -20.81 -45.30 10.82
CA VAL A 12 -19.65 -44.74 10.13
C VAL A 12 -19.37 -43.41 10.80
N GLU A 13 -18.44 -43.41 11.74
CA GLU A 13 -17.87 -42.21 12.31
C GLU A 13 -17.23 -41.43 11.15
N PRO A 14 -17.68 -40.20 10.84
CA PRO A 14 -17.07 -39.43 9.76
C PRO A 14 -15.61 -39.20 10.16
N LEU A 15 -14.69 -39.70 9.34
CA LEU A 15 -13.26 -39.38 9.43
C LEU A 15 -13.13 -37.86 9.48
N ALA A 16 -12.87 -37.34 10.68
CA ALA A 16 -12.46 -35.96 10.86
C ALA A 16 -11.16 -35.80 10.09
N ILE A 17 -11.24 -35.14 8.94
CA ILE A 17 -10.08 -34.60 8.25
C ILE A 17 -9.36 -33.74 9.29
N PRO A 18 -8.06 -33.95 9.58
CA PRO A 18 -7.34 -33.07 10.48
C PRO A 18 -7.50 -31.65 9.95
N GLN A 19 -8.18 -30.78 10.69
CA GLN A 19 -8.11 -29.35 10.42
C GLN A 19 -6.64 -29.01 10.61
N GLU A 20 -5.93 -28.66 9.53
CA GLU A 20 -4.65 -27.99 9.65
C GLU A 20 -4.91 -26.74 10.49
N ASP A 21 -4.46 -26.76 11.74
CA ASP A 21 -4.55 -25.61 12.62
C ASP A 21 -3.91 -24.42 11.89
N ASP A 22 -4.71 -23.40 11.58
CA ASP A 22 -4.22 -22.17 10.97
C ASP A 22 -3.10 -21.63 11.89
N PRO A 23 -1.83 -21.55 11.44
CA PRO A 23 -0.75 -21.08 12.29
C PRO A 23 -1.00 -19.67 12.82
N LEU A 24 -1.86 -18.90 12.14
CA LEU A 24 -2.31 -17.59 12.60
C LEU A 24 -3.11 -17.67 13.92
N GLN A 25 -3.87 -18.75 14.15
CA GLN A 25 -4.68 -18.97 15.35
C GLN A 25 -3.87 -18.90 16.65
N ALA A 26 -2.59 -19.31 16.61
CA ALA A 26 -1.68 -19.24 17.76
C ALA A 26 -1.44 -17.80 18.27
N HIS A 27 -1.74 -16.79 17.45
CA HIS A 27 -1.62 -15.38 17.80
C HIS A 27 -2.93 -14.75 18.31
N PHE A 28 -4.05 -15.49 18.31
CA PHE A 28 -5.36 -15.01 18.72
C PHE A 28 -5.80 -15.61 20.05
N GLN A 29 -6.65 -14.89 20.78
CA GLN A 29 -7.24 -15.40 22.01
C GLN A 29 -8.09 -16.65 21.73
N SER A 30 -8.18 -17.55 22.71
CA SER A 30 -9.05 -18.72 22.62
C SER A 30 -10.51 -18.28 22.37
N GLY A 31 -11.17 -18.89 21.39
CA GLY A 31 -12.54 -18.56 20.99
C GLY A 31 -12.68 -17.45 19.95
N VAL A 32 -11.57 -16.86 19.48
CA VAL A 32 -11.57 -15.93 18.34
C VAL A 32 -10.94 -16.63 17.13
N ALA A 33 -11.74 -16.88 16.10
CA ALA A 33 -11.25 -17.45 14.84
C ALA A 33 -10.73 -16.33 13.91
N PRO A 34 -9.47 -16.39 13.42
CA PRO A 34 -8.92 -15.38 12.52
C PRO A 34 -9.76 -15.16 11.25
N ASP A 35 -10.39 -16.21 10.72
CA ASP A 35 -11.22 -16.14 9.51
C ASP A 35 -12.52 -15.35 9.69
N GLU A 36 -12.96 -15.12 10.93
CA GLU A 36 -14.13 -14.30 11.23
C GLU A 36 -13.81 -12.79 11.24
N ILE A 37 -12.54 -12.41 11.15
CA ILE A 37 -12.09 -11.01 11.17
C ILE A 37 -11.92 -10.51 9.74
N GLU A 38 -12.75 -9.55 9.33
CA GLU A 38 -12.73 -8.95 8.00
C GLU A 38 -11.34 -8.44 7.58
N GLN A 39 -10.60 -7.82 8.50
CA GLN A 39 -9.24 -7.33 8.24
C GLN A 39 -8.26 -8.48 7.94
N VAL A 40 -8.40 -9.62 8.62
CA VAL A 40 -7.59 -10.83 8.35
C VAL A 40 -7.93 -11.38 6.97
N TYR A 41 -9.21 -11.39 6.58
CA TYR A 41 -9.63 -11.81 5.24
C TYR A 41 -8.95 -10.96 4.14
N HIS A 42 -8.92 -9.63 4.29
CA HIS A 42 -8.23 -8.75 3.34
C HIS A 42 -6.72 -9.04 3.27
N LEU A 43 -6.08 -9.29 4.41
CA LEU A 43 -4.65 -9.62 4.48
C LEU A 43 -4.33 -10.99 3.85
N LYS A 44 -5.15 -12.01 4.11
CA LYS A 44 -5.02 -13.34 3.48
C LYS A 44 -5.15 -13.24 1.96
N ARG A 45 -6.01 -12.36 1.44
CA ARG A 45 -6.09 -12.10 -0.02
C ARG A 45 -4.88 -11.36 -0.57
N ALA A 46 -4.23 -10.53 0.23
CA ALA A 46 -2.99 -9.84 -0.12
C ALA A 46 -1.73 -10.72 0.06
N GLN A 47 -1.88 -12.00 0.43
CA GLN A 47 -0.77 -12.89 0.75
C GLN A 47 0.35 -12.95 -0.31
N PRO A 48 0.07 -13.02 -1.63
CA PRO A 48 1.14 -13.01 -2.64
C PRO A 48 2.01 -11.74 -2.59
N MET A 49 1.38 -10.59 -2.34
CA MET A 49 2.07 -9.31 -2.20
C MET A 49 2.88 -9.27 -0.90
N LEU A 50 2.33 -9.73 0.23
CA LEU A 50 3.05 -9.81 1.51
C LEU A 50 4.28 -10.73 1.41
N SER A 51 4.13 -11.88 0.73
CA SER A 51 5.23 -12.80 0.47
C SER A 51 6.31 -12.19 -0.43
N ALA A 52 5.93 -11.40 -1.44
CA ALA A 52 6.87 -10.65 -2.27
C ALA A 52 7.65 -9.60 -1.47
N PHE A 53 6.98 -8.82 -0.61
CA PHE A 53 7.66 -7.87 0.28
C PHE A 53 8.62 -8.60 1.24
N THR A 54 8.20 -9.72 1.82
CA THR A 54 9.09 -10.55 2.66
C THR A 54 10.32 -11.04 1.87
N ALA A 55 10.13 -11.42 0.60
CA ALA A 55 11.22 -11.82 -0.28
C ALA A 55 12.21 -10.69 -0.53
N LEU A 56 11.74 -9.44 -0.68
CA LEU A 56 12.58 -8.28 -0.99
C LEU A 56 13.25 -7.65 0.24
N PHE A 57 12.61 -7.68 1.41
CA PHE A 57 13.03 -6.90 2.58
C PHE A 57 13.62 -7.70 3.75
N HIS A 58 13.52 -9.03 3.74
CA HIS A 58 14.11 -9.85 4.82
C HIS A 58 15.64 -9.97 4.71
N GLY A 59 16.35 -10.09 5.84
CA GLY A 59 17.81 -10.29 5.89
C GLY A 59 18.58 -8.98 6.09
N THR A 60 19.85 -8.95 5.67
CA THR A 60 20.71 -7.77 5.82
C THR A 60 20.32 -6.65 4.86
N GLN A 61 20.62 -5.41 5.22
CA GLN A 61 20.36 -4.23 4.40
C GLN A 61 21.04 -4.33 3.02
N ASP A 62 22.30 -4.78 2.96
CA ASP A 62 23.00 -4.98 1.69
C ASP A 62 22.28 -6.00 0.80
N GLY A 63 21.82 -7.11 1.39
CA GLY A 63 21.05 -8.09 0.66
C GLY A 63 19.74 -7.52 0.11
N VAL A 64 19.08 -6.62 0.85
CA VAL A 64 17.86 -5.93 0.40
C VAL A 64 18.19 -5.05 -0.80
N LEU A 65 19.25 -4.24 -0.72
CA LEU A 65 19.69 -3.38 -1.82
C LEU A 65 19.99 -4.17 -3.09
N VAL A 66 20.70 -5.30 -3.00
CA VAL A 66 21.00 -6.14 -4.18
C VAL A 66 19.72 -6.71 -4.81
N ARG A 67 18.77 -7.19 -4.01
CA ARG A 67 17.49 -7.70 -4.55
C ARG A 67 16.68 -6.63 -5.27
N LEU A 68 16.59 -5.45 -4.67
CA LEU A 68 15.90 -4.30 -5.26
C LEU A 68 16.60 -3.84 -6.54
N LEU A 69 17.95 -3.80 -6.54
CA LEU A 69 18.74 -3.46 -7.71
C LEU A 69 18.47 -4.41 -8.89
N VAL A 70 18.59 -5.73 -8.66
CA VAL A 70 18.34 -6.74 -9.69
C VAL A 70 16.91 -6.65 -10.22
N LEU A 71 15.91 -6.55 -9.33
CA LEU A 71 14.52 -6.49 -9.75
C LEU A 71 14.24 -5.22 -10.58
N ARG A 72 14.76 -4.06 -10.16
CA ARG A 72 14.60 -2.79 -10.89
C ARG A 72 15.31 -2.82 -12.25
N GLU A 73 16.53 -3.34 -12.32
CA GLU A 73 17.26 -3.47 -13.58
C GLU A 73 16.53 -4.38 -14.58
N LEU A 74 16.00 -5.51 -14.14
CA LEU A 74 15.25 -6.39 -15.05
C LEU A 74 13.91 -5.79 -15.47
N ALA A 75 13.28 -4.95 -14.63
CA ALA A 75 11.99 -4.33 -14.95
C ALA A 75 12.09 -3.00 -15.71
N SER A 76 13.23 -2.30 -15.66
CA SER A 76 13.46 -1.04 -16.35
C SER A 76 13.64 -1.19 -17.86
N ASP A 77 13.89 -2.42 -18.33
CA ASP A 77 14.06 -2.72 -19.74
C ASP A 77 12.71 -2.67 -20.48
N THR A 78 12.51 -1.63 -21.27
CA THR A 78 11.32 -1.48 -22.11
C THR A 78 11.47 -2.16 -23.47
N GLY A 79 12.70 -2.57 -23.85
CA GLY A 79 13.01 -3.21 -25.12
C GLY A 79 12.89 -4.74 -25.09
N ALA A 80 13.05 -5.36 -23.93
CA ALA A 80 12.96 -6.81 -23.76
C ALA A 80 11.74 -7.24 -22.94
N SER A 81 10.96 -8.20 -23.46
CA SER A 81 9.85 -8.83 -22.71
C SER A 81 10.27 -10.10 -21.94
N SER A 82 11.51 -10.53 -22.12
CA SER A 82 12.12 -11.69 -21.49
C SER A 82 13.63 -11.64 -21.57
N PHE A 83 14.31 -12.30 -20.64
CA PHE A 83 15.77 -12.31 -20.53
C PHE A 83 16.30 -13.74 -20.50
N SER A 84 17.23 -14.08 -21.39
CA SER A 84 18.02 -15.30 -21.24
C SER A 84 18.97 -15.17 -20.05
N ARG A 85 19.55 -16.29 -19.60
CA ARG A 85 20.54 -16.23 -18.52
C ARG A 85 21.78 -15.40 -18.90
N ALA A 86 22.19 -15.45 -20.17
CA ALA A 86 23.30 -14.67 -20.68
C ALA A 86 22.99 -13.15 -20.64
N ASP A 87 21.77 -12.76 -21.01
CA ASP A 87 21.34 -11.35 -20.96
C ASP A 87 21.42 -10.80 -19.54
N ILE A 88 20.92 -11.56 -18.56
CA ILE A 88 20.94 -11.17 -17.15
C ILE A 88 22.39 -11.04 -16.65
N ASN A 89 23.24 -12.01 -16.94
CA ASN A 89 24.65 -11.99 -16.53
C ASN A 89 25.40 -10.80 -17.14
N ASN A 90 25.12 -10.47 -18.41
CA ASN A 90 25.73 -9.31 -19.08
C ASN A 90 25.24 -7.99 -18.47
N LYS A 91 23.93 -7.87 -18.22
CA LYS A 91 23.32 -6.66 -17.64
C LYS A 91 23.79 -6.39 -16.21
N LEU A 92 24.03 -7.45 -15.44
CA LEU A 92 24.36 -7.41 -14.02
C LEU A 92 25.80 -7.90 -13.76
N ALA A 93 26.71 -7.72 -14.72
CA ALA A 93 28.08 -8.24 -14.67
C ALA A 93 28.93 -7.72 -13.49
N TYR A 94 28.48 -6.64 -12.84
CA TYR A 94 29.09 -6.08 -11.63
C TYR A 94 28.72 -6.85 -10.35
N LEU A 95 27.80 -7.82 -10.40
CA LEU A 95 27.48 -8.72 -9.29
C LEU A 95 28.25 -10.04 -9.42
N THR A 96 28.60 -10.63 -8.28
CA THR A 96 29.14 -12.01 -8.28
C THR A 96 28.06 -13.00 -8.72
N ALA A 97 28.47 -14.07 -9.40
CA ALA A 97 27.55 -15.10 -9.88
C ALA A 97 26.71 -15.72 -8.76
N GLU A 98 27.33 -15.96 -7.60
CA GLU A 98 26.66 -16.51 -6.40
C GLU A 98 25.57 -15.57 -5.86
N SER A 99 25.87 -14.27 -5.75
CA SER A 99 24.90 -13.27 -5.30
C SER A 99 23.72 -13.18 -6.26
N LEU A 100 24.02 -13.10 -7.57
CA LEU A 100 23.00 -13.04 -8.61
C LEU A 100 22.11 -14.29 -8.63
N GLU A 101 22.69 -15.50 -8.53
CA GLU A 101 21.92 -16.76 -8.43
C GLU A 101 21.00 -16.77 -7.21
N THR A 102 21.50 -16.34 -6.06
CA THR A 102 20.72 -16.28 -4.82
C THR A 102 19.51 -15.36 -4.98
N VAL A 103 19.72 -14.19 -5.59
CA VAL A 103 18.65 -13.23 -5.86
C VAL A 103 17.64 -13.77 -6.86
N LEU A 104 18.08 -14.31 -8.01
CA LEU A 104 17.18 -14.86 -9.02
C LEU A 104 16.33 -16.01 -8.47
N ASN A 105 16.93 -16.91 -7.68
CA ASN A 105 16.20 -17.99 -7.03
C ASN A 105 15.14 -17.46 -6.06
N ARG A 106 15.48 -16.43 -5.28
CA ARG A 106 14.55 -15.81 -4.34
C ARG A 106 13.41 -15.08 -5.05
N LEU A 107 13.71 -14.29 -6.08
CA LEU A 107 12.68 -13.61 -6.88
C LEU A 107 11.76 -14.63 -7.56
N ARG A 108 12.30 -15.74 -8.08
CA ARG A 108 11.51 -16.83 -8.68
C ARG A 108 10.65 -17.56 -7.64
N GLY A 109 11.23 -17.93 -6.50
CA GLY A 109 10.54 -18.63 -5.42
C GLY A 109 9.34 -17.86 -4.83
N HIS A 110 9.34 -16.53 -4.98
CA HIS A 110 8.26 -15.65 -4.51
C HIS A 110 7.44 -15.02 -5.66
N GLY A 111 7.51 -15.58 -6.87
CA GLY A 111 6.64 -15.18 -7.98
C GLY A 111 6.91 -13.80 -8.56
N LEU A 112 8.08 -13.21 -8.29
CA LEU A 112 8.53 -11.95 -8.87
C LEU A 112 9.21 -12.14 -10.24
N LEU A 113 9.78 -13.33 -10.47
CA LEU A 113 10.29 -13.77 -11.77
C LEU A 113 9.63 -15.10 -12.16
N ALA A 114 9.16 -15.18 -13.41
CA ALA A 114 8.71 -16.42 -14.02
C ALA A 114 9.82 -17.02 -14.89
N TRP A 115 10.02 -18.32 -14.81
CA TRP A 115 10.91 -19.06 -15.71
C TRP A 115 10.07 -19.77 -16.78
N ASP A 116 10.35 -19.44 -18.04
CA ASP A 116 9.78 -20.08 -19.22
C ASP A 116 10.76 -21.16 -19.70
N ALA A 117 10.51 -22.41 -19.30
CA ALA A 117 11.42 -23.53 -19.60
C ALA A 117 11.57 -23.81 -21.11
N PRO A 118 10.49 -23.83 -21.93
CA PRO A 118 10.62 -24.00 -23.37
C PRO A 118 11.49 -22.93 -24.06
N ALA A 119 11.34 -21.66 -23.67
CA ALA A 119 12.11 -20.57 -24.27
C ALA A 119 13.46 -20.33 -23.56
N ALA A 120 13.71 -20.98 -22.43
CA ALA A 120 14.87 -20.78 -21.57
C ALA A 120 15.10 -19.30 -21.17
N VAL A 121 14.02 -18.59 -20.84
CA VAL A 121 14.06 -17.17 -20.47
C VAL A 121 13.30 -16.87 -19.18
N TYR A 122 13.73 -15.82 -18.51
CA TYR A 122 13.04 -15.20 -17.38
C TYR A 122 12.10 -14.10 -17.85
N ARG A 123 10.97 -13.94 -17.16
CA ARG A 123 10.01 -12.86 -17.37
C ARG A 123 9.66 -12.19 -16.05
N ILE A 124 9.58 -10.86 -16.08
CA ILE A 124 9.05 -10.08 -14.95
C ILE A 124 7.54 -10.33 -14.86
N THR A 125 7.07 -10.70 -13.66
CA THR A 125 5.65 -10.99 -13.45
C THR A 125 4.83 -9.70 -13.24
N PRO A 126 3.50 -9.74 -13.41
CA PRO A 126 2.63 -8.62 -13.03
C PRO A 126 2.77 -8.26 -11.55
N LEU A 127 2.94 -9.25 -10.66
CA LEU A 127 3.17 -9.02 -9.24
C LEU A 127 4.44 -8.19 -9.00
N ALA A 128 5.54 -8.52 -9.69
CA ALA A 128 6.77 -7.74 -9.60
C ALA A 128 6.59 -6.29 -10.06
N ARG A 129 5.85 -6.06 -11.14
CA ARG A 129 5.54 -4.70 -11.60
C ARG A 129 4.74 -3.92 -10.57
N ASN A 130 3.70 -4.53 -9.99
CA ASN A 130 2.89 -3.90 -8.94
C ASN A 130 3.73 -3.54 -7.70
N VAL A 131 4.62 -4.44 -7.28
CA VAL A 131 5.53 -4.21 -6.14
C VAL A 131 6.49 -3.06 -6.45
N LEU A 132 7.09 -3.03 -7.64
CA LEU A 132 7.97 -1.93 -8.05
C LEU A 132 7.25 -0.59 -8.11
N SER A 133 6.02 -0.54 -8.64
CA SER A 133 5.22 0.69 -8.64
C SER A 133 4.92 1.19 -7.23
N ALA A 134 4.57 0.29 -6.30
CA ALA A 134 4.37 0.65 -4.89
C ALA A 134 5.67 1.19 -4.24
N LEU A 135 6.81 0.58 -4.56
CA LEU A 135 8.11 1.03 -4.06
C LEU A 135 8.53 2.39 -4.62
N ASP A 136 8.33 2.62 -5.92
CA ASP A 136 8.62 3.92 -6.53
C ASP A 136 7.76 5.03 -5.90
N THR A 137 6.49 4.74 -5.59
CA THR A 137 5.63 5.63 -4.79
C THR A 137 6.22 5.92 -3.41
N LEU A 138 6.61 4.89 -2.66
CA LEU A 138 7.18 5.06 -1.32
C LEU A 138 8.52 5.81 -1.34
N PHE A 139 9.38 5.54 -2.32
CA PHE A 139 10.64 6.25 -2.49
C PHE A 139 10.45 7.71 -2.89
N ASN A 140 9.43 8.02 -3.69
CA ASN A 140 9.08 9.40 -3.98
C ASN A 140 8.53 10.12 -2.75
N LEU A 141 7.73 9.45 -1.91
CA LEU A 141 7.23 10.00 -0.65
C LEU A 141 8.36 10.21 0.38
N ALA A 142 9.37 9.35 0.39
CA ALA A 142 10.49 9.43 1.31
C ALA A 142 11.55 10.49 0.94
N LYS A 143 11.39 11.22 -0.18
CA LYS A 143 12.31 12.29 -0.58
C LYS A 143 12.18 13.46 0.41
N PRO A 144 13.27 13.85 1.12
CA PRO A 144 13.22 14.88 2.17
C PRO A 144 12.88 16.30 1.71
N GLU A 145 12.79 16.55 0.41
CA GLU A 145 12.57 17.88 -0.16
C GLU A 145 11.42 17.82 -1.15
N GLU A 146 10.21 17.94 -0.60
CA GLU A 146 8.97 18.49 -1.19
C GLU A 146 7.79 17.97 -0.34
N ASP A 147 7.51 18.60 0.82
CA ASP A 147 6.21 18.46 1.52
C ASP A 147 5.01 18.67 0.55
N ASP A 148 5.30 19.36 -0.54
CA ASP A 148 4.57 19.61 -1.78
C ASP A 148 4.02 18.35 -2.48
N ALA A 149 4.75 17.23 -2.45
CA ALA A 149 4.43 16.02 -3.21
C ALA A 149 3.44 15.09 -2.50
N GLU A 150 3.42 15.07 -1.16
CA GLU A 150 2.61 14.13 -0.37
C GLU A 150 1.11 14.45 -0.46
N MET A 151 0.71 15.70 -0.22
CA MET A 151 -0.70 16.11 -0.32
C MET A 151 -1.23 15.99 -1.75
N GLY A 152 -0.39 16.32 -2.74
CA GLY A 152 -0.72 16.12 -4.15
C GLY A 152 -0.88 14.65 -4.53
N PHE A 153 -0.02 13.80 -3.98
CA PHE A 153 -0.11 12.36 -4.15
C PHE A 153 -1.39 11.80 -3.50
N LEU A 154 -1.69 12.14 -2.24
CA LEU A 154 -2.90 11.71 -1.55
C LEU A 154 -4.17 12.16 -2.30
N LEU A 155 -4.22 13.40 -2.77
CA LEU A 155 -5.36 13.91 -3.55
C LEU A 155 -5.47 13.24 -4.92
N SER A 156 -4.35 12.95 -5.60
CA SER A 156 -4.36 12.21 -6.86
C SER A 156 -4.82 10.76 -6.69
N GLN A 157 -4.47 10.12 -5.57
CA GLN A 157 -4.98 8.79 -5.22
C GLN A 157 -6.49 8.81 -4.95
N VAL A 158 -6.99 9.80 -4.20
CA VAL A 158 -8.43 9.95 -3.96
C VAL A 158 -9.17 10.25 -5.27
N ALA A 159 -8.63 11.12 -6.14
CA ALA A 159 -9.20 11.43 -7.45
C ALA A 159 -9.24 10.20 -8.38
N GLY A 160 -8.13 9.46 -8.46
CA GLY A 160 -8.04 8.23 -9.27
C GLY A 160 -8.96 7.12 -8.77
N ALA A 161 -9.03 6.92 -7.45
CA ALA A 161 -9.94 5.93 -6.85
C ALA A 161 -11.42 6.28 -7.09
N GLN A 162 -11.80 7.57 -6.99
CA GLN A 162 -13.16 8.01 -7.39
C GLN A 162 -13.46 7.66 -8.86
N ALA A 163 -12.52 7.86 -9.77
CA ALA A 163 -12.74 7.63 -11.19
C ALA A 163 -12.89 6.14 -11.58
N VAL A 164 -12.41 5.21 -10.75
CA VAL A 164 -12.30 3.77 -11.10
C VAL A 164 -13.26 2.87 -10.28
N GLY A 165 -13.91 3.37 -9.23
CA GLY A 165 -14.89 2.56 -8.49
C GLY A 165 -15.14 2.93 -7.04
N GLY A 166 -14.76 4.14 -6.61
CA GLY A 166 -15.02 4.65 -5.27
C GLY A 166 -13.74 4.77 -4.42
N VAL A 167 -13.79 5.68 -3.45
CA VAL A 167 -12.68 5.93 -2.52
C VAL A 167 -12.89 5.12 -1.26
N THR A 168 -11.80 4.54 -0.75
CA THR A 168 -11.84 3.82 0.53
C THR A 168 -11.83 4.79 1.71
N VAL A 169 -12.47 4.40 2.82
CA VAL A 169 -12.46 5.14 4.08
C VAL A 169 -11.03 5.41 4.58
N GLU A 170 -10.11 4.47 4.36
CA GLU A 170 -8.72 4.59 4.80
C GLU A 170 -7.97 5.69 4.03
N GLN A 171 -8.17 5.80 2.71
CA GLN A 171 -7.62 6.90 1.92
C GLN A 171 -8.13 8.28 2.40
N LEU A 172 -9.42 8.37 2.77
CA LEU A 172 -9.97 9.59 3.35
C LEU A 172 -9.38 9.90 4.73
N ARG A 173 -9.13 8.88 5.56
CA ARG A 173 -8.50 9.06 6.87
C ARG A 173 -7.06 9.56 6.75
N HIS A 174 -6.29 9.04 5.80
CA HIS A 174 -4.94 9.55 5.54
C HIS A 174 -4.97 11.02 5.11
N LEU A 175 -5.84 11.38 4.15
CA LEU A 175 -6.01 12.78 3.75
C LEU A 175 -6.43 13.67 4.91
N LEU A 176 -7.36 13.21 5.75
CA LEU A 176 -7.78 13.92 6.95
C LEU A 176 -6.62 14.14 7.93
N GLY A 177 -5.84 13.10 8.21
CA GLY A 177 -4.68 13.17 9.09
C GLY A 177 -3.69 14.25 8.64
N ARG A 178 -3.34 14.26 7.35
CA ARG A 178 -2.40 15.26 6.81
C ARG A 178 -2.94 16.68 6.87
N LEU A 179 -4.24 16.90 6.62
CA LEU A 179 -4.85 18.22 6.77
C LEU A 179 -4.82 18.72 8.22
N VAL A 180 -5.02 17.83 9.19
CA VAL A 180 -4.94 18.17 10.62
C VAL A 180 -3.50 18.52 11.00
N GLU A 181 -2.53 17.71 10.60
CA GLU A 181 -1.10 17.98 10.83
C GLU A 181 -0.68 19.34 10.27
N LEU A 182 -1.06 19.62 9.01
CA LEU A 182 -0.73 20.86 8.34
C LEU A 182 -1.38 22.08 9.02
N THR A 183 -2.61 21.92 9.51
CA THR A 183 -3.30 22.95 10.32
C THR A 183 -2.51 23.24 11.61
N GLU A 184 -2.00 22.21 12.29
CA GLU A 184 -1.19 22.39 13.49
C GLU A 184 0.20 22.97 13.17
N GLU A 185 0.86 22.56 12.09
CA GLU A 185 2.13 23.14 11.63
C GLU A 185 2.01 24.67 11.43
N PHE A 186 0.94 25.13 10.77
CA PHE A 186 0.70 26.55 10.59
C PHE A 186 0.36 27.27 11.90
N ARG A 187 -0.31 26.57 12.82
CA ARG A 187 -0.69 27.15 14.12
C ARG A 187 0.56 27.43 14.93
N ASP A 188 1.48 26.47 14.93
CA ASP A 188 2.78 26.59 15.59
C ASP A 188 3.66 27.65 14.95
N ALA A 189 3.63 27.77 13.61
CA ALA A 189 4.36 28.83 12.91
C ALA A 189 3.84 30.22 13.33
N ILE A 190 2.52 30.43 13.36
CA ILE A 190 1.90 31.69 13.81
C ILE A 190 2.22 31.95 15.28
N ALA A 191 2.03 30.95 16.15
CA ALA A 191 2.26 31.08 17.59
C ALA A 191 3.73 31.38 17.93
N SER A 192 4.67 30.94 17.10
CA SER A 192 6.10 31.17 17.33
C SER A 192 6.54 32.62 17.20
N GLY A 193 5.79 33.47 16.48
CA GLY A 193 6.17 34.85 16.18
C GLY A 193 7.48 35.00 15.38
N SER A 194 8.05 33.90 14.87
CA SER A 194 9.29 33.90 14.11
C SER A 194 9.02 34.21 12.65
N GLU A 195 9.49 35.37 12.18
CA GLU A 195 9.41 35.74 10.76
C GLU A 195 10.05 34.68 9.86
N PHE A 196 11.17 34.09 10.28
CA PHE A 196 11.82 33.00 9.57
C PHE A 196 10.88 31.78 9.41
N ARG A 197 10.25 31.31 10.50
CA ARG A 197 9.31 30.17 10.43
C ARG A 197 8.06 30.49 9.61
N LEU A 198 7.56 31.72 9.69
CA LEU A 198 6.43 32.17 8.87
C LEU A 198 6.78 32.18 7.37
N ARG A 199 7.95 32.69 7.00
CA ARG A 199 8.45 32.66 5.61
C ARG A 199 8.68 31.25 5.10
N THR A 200 9.29 30.37 5.89
CA THR A 200 9.47 28.96 5.52
C THR A 200 8.13 28.23 5.35
N SER A 201 7.11 28.61 6.12
CA SER A 201 5.77 28.01 6.03
C SER A 201 4.90 28.63 4.90
N GLN A 202 5.31 29.77 4.31
CA GLN A 202 4.53 30.48 3.30
C GLN A 202 4.37 29.68 1.99
N ALA A 203 5.43 28.99 1.54
CA ALA A 203 5.36 28.15 0.34
C ALA A 203 4.37 26.98 0.54
N LYS A 204 4.52 26.26 1.66
CA LYS A 204 3.59 25.20 2.08
C LYS A 204 2.14 25.68 2.14
N TRP A 205 1.93 26.89 2.66
CA TRP A 205 0.61 27.50 2.78
C TRP A 205 -0.09 27.70 1.42
N HIS A 206 0.60 28.32 0.45
CA HIS A 206 0.01 28.55 -0.87
C HIS A 206 -0.39 27.24 -1.54
N MET A 207 0.45 26.22 -1.41
CA MET A 207 0.17 24.91 -1.97
C MET A 207 -0.99 24.21 -1.27
N ALA A 208 -1.08 24.33 0.05
CA ALA A 208 -2.21 23.82 0.81
C ALA A 208 -3.54 24.41 0.31
N CYS A 209 -3.59 25.71 0.02
CA CYS A 209 -4.76 26.37 -0.55
C CYS A 209 -5.14 25.80 -1.93
N ASP A 210 -4.18 25.66 -2.84
CA ASP A 210 -4.40 25.10 -4.18
C ASP A 210 -4.96 23.66 -4.10
N TRP A 211 -4.46 22.89 -3.12
CA TRP A 211 -4.92 21.53 -2.87
C TRP A 211 -6.31 21.47 -2.23
N VAL A 212 -6.64 22.38 -1.32
CA VAL A 212 -7.99 22.48 -0.74
C VAL A 212 -9.02 22.79 -1.82
N GLU A 213 -8.70 23.68 -2.76
CA GLU A 213 -9.60 24.02 -3.88
C GLU A 213 -9.87 22.79 -4.77
N LYS A 214 -8.81 22.09 -5.19
CA LYS A 214 -8.92 20.86 -6.00
C LYS A 214 -9.63 19.74 -5.24
N GLY A 215 -9.29 19.54 -3.97
CA GLY A 215 -9.89 18.53 -3.10
C GLY A 215 -11.37 18.79 -2.80
N SER A 216 -11.80 20.05 -2.75
CA SER A 216 -13.21 20.43 -2.54
C SER A 216 -14.13 19.91 -3.65
N VAL A 217 -13.64 19.86 -4.90
CA VAL A 217 -14.39 19.31 -6.03
C VAL A 217 -14.61 17.81 -5.85
N ILE A 218 -13.55 17.10 -5.46
CA ILE A 218 -13.58 15.64 -5.25
C ILE A 218 -14.47 15.27 -4.06
N LEU A 219 -14.36 15.98 -2.93
CA LEU A 219 -15.19 15.77 -1.75
C LEU A 219 -16.66 16.04 -2.03
N ARG A 220 -16.98 17.05 -2.85
CA ARG A 220 -18.36 17.31 -3.25
C ARG A 220 -18.94 16.15 -4.06
N ALA A 221 -18.16 15.55 -4.95
CA ALA A 221 -18.57 14.35 -5.68
C ALA A 221 -18.84 13.17 -4.72
N ILE A 222 -17.95 12.93 -3.74
CA ILE A 222 -18.11 11.86 -2.74
C ILE A 222 -19.36 12.06 -1.88
N LEU A 223 -19.62 13.29 -1.43
CA LEU A 223 -20.80 13.62 -0.62
C LEU A 223 -22.12 13.51 -1.40
N GLN A 224 -22.05 13.62 -2.73
CA GLN A 224 -23.21 13.49 -3.62
C GLN A 224 -23.39 12.05 -4.13
N ASP A 225 -22.43 11.16 -3.90
CA ASP A 225 -22.51 9.75 -4.29
C ASP A 225 -23.49 8.99 -3.38
N PRO A 226 -24.64 8.52 -3.91
CA PRO A 226 -25.62 7.75 -3.14
C PRO A 226 -25.15 6.34 -2.80
N SER A 227 -24.11 5.84 -3.47
CA SER A 227 -23.56 4.50 -3.30
C SER A 227 -22.45 4.42 -2.25
N ALA A 228 -21.93 5.57 -1.81
CA ALA A 228 -20.93 5.62 -0.76
C ALA A 228 -21.53 5.24 0.61
N ASP A 229 -20.77 4.45 1.37
CA ASP A 229 -21.20 4.01 2.70
C ASP A 229 -21.16 5.14 3.75
N SER A 230 -21.80 4.92 4.89
CA SER A 230 -21.88 5.92 5.96
C SER A 230 -20.50 6.32 6.51
N ALA A 231 -19.54 5.40 6.51
CA ALA A 231 -18.18 5.67 6.98
C ALA A 231 -17.43 6.62 6.04
N THR A 232 -17.61 6.46 4.73
CA THR A 232 -17.05 7.32 3.67
C THR A 232 -17.64 8.72 3.76
N HIS A 233 -18.96 8.86 3.91
CA HIS A 233 -19.58 10.18 4.09
C HIS A 233 -19.11 10.88 5.37
N LYS A 234 -18.98 10.17 6.50
CA LYS A 234 -18.45 10.73 7.75
C LYS A 234 -17.01 11.22 7.59
N ALA A 235 -16.16 10.44 6.91
CA ALA A 235 -14.79 10.82 6.64
C ALA A 235 -14.72 12.07 5.73
N ALA A 236 -15.52 12.12 4.65
CA ALA A 236 -15.61 13.27 3.76
C ALA A 236 -16.07 14.55 4.47
N GLN A 237 -17.05 14.46 5.38
CA GLN A 237 -17.49 15.60 6.20
C GLN A 237 -16.39 16.09 7.16
N ALA A 238 -15.66 15.16 7.79
CA ALA A 238 -14.54 15.52 8.67
C ALA A 238 -13.43 16.25 7.89
N ILE A 239 -13.13 15.80 6.67
CA ILE A 239 -12.19 16.48 5.77
C ILE A 239 -12.68 17.90 5.45
N GLY A 240 -13.97 18.08 5.11
CA GLY A 240 -14.52 19.42 4.85
C GLY A 240 -14.39 20.39 6.04
N ARG A 241 -14.51 19.89 7.27
CA ARG A 241 -14.26 20.69 8.48
C ARG A 241 -12.77 21.03 8.64
N ALA A 242 -11.87 20.08 8.40
CA ALA A 242 -10.43 20.31 8.44
C ALA A 242 -9.99 21.33 7.39
N GLN A 243 -10.51 21.24 6.16
CA GLN A 243 -10.29 22.23 5.09
C GLN A 243 -10.77 23.63 5.50
N SER A 244 -11.95 23.71 6.14
CA SER A 244 -12.48 24.98 6.62
C SER A 244 -11.62 25.57 7.74
N ALA A 245 -11.14 24.74 8.67
CA ALA A 245 -10.22 25.17 9.72
C ALA A 245 -8.90 25.70 9.14
N LEU A 246 -8.33 24.98 8.18
CA LEU A 246 -7.15 25.39 7.45
C LEU A 246 -7.37 26.74 6.77
N LEU A 247 -8.41 26.91 5.94
CA LEU A 247 -8.72 28.18 5.25
C LEU A 247 -8.94 29.35 6.21
N ASN A 248 -9.54 29.13 7.38
CA ASN A 248 -9.69 30.18 8.39
C ASN A 248 -8.35 30.69 8.92
N MET A 249 -7.28 29.87 8.87
CA MET A 249 -5.93 30.30 9.23
C MET A 249 -5.30 31.23 8.20
N GLN A 250 -5.81 31.29 6.97
CA GLN A 250 -5.32 32.19 5.93
C GLN A 250 -5.29 33.64 6.40
N GLY A 251 -6.40 34.07 7.03
CA GLY A 251 -6.51 35.42 7.54
C GLY A 251 -5.57 35.70 8.70
N MET A 252 -5.27 34.70 9.54
CA MET A 252 -4.33 34.85 10.65
C MET A 252 -2.89 34.87 10.16
N PHE A 253 -2.54 33.99 9.23
CA PHE A 253 -1.22 33.87 8.63
C PHE A 253 -0.85 35.13 7.82
N SER A 254 -1.79 35.66 7.03
CA SER A 254 -1.60 36.93 6.28
C SER A 254 -1.44 38.17 7.15
N ARG A 255 -1.86 38.12 8.43
CA ARG A 255 -1.64 39.22 9.39
C ARG A 255 -0.34 39.07 10.18
N ALA A 256 0.19 37.85 10.25
CA ALA A 256 1.42 37.54 10.97
C ALA A 256 2.67 37.76 10.10
N LEU A 257 2.53 37.65 8.77
CA LEU A 257 3.50 38.04 7.74
C LEU A 257 3.50 39.56 7.50
#